data_AF-A0A2V5XCP7-F1
#
_entry.id   AF-A0A2V5XCP7-F1
#
_cell.length_a   1.000
_cell.length_b   1.000
_cell.length_c   1.000
_cell.angle_alpha   90.00
_cell.angle_beta   90.00
_cell.angle_gamma   90.00
#
_symmetry.space_group_name_H-M   'P 1'
#
loop_
_entity.id
_entity.type
_entity.pdbx_description
1 polymer ?
#
loop_
_entity_poly.entity_id
_entity_poly.type
_entity_poly.pdbx_seq_one_letter_code
_entity_poly.pdbx_strand_id
1 'polypeptide(L)'
;MKNFWLVKQEPSDYSWADFVADGSTSWTGVRNFAARNNLRRMSKGDDVLFYHSGEGNLVPVKPLPRPVTLTQIKGKRELKDIALVRQSRLSVMPLSGKEFAFILRMAD
;
A
#
# COMPACT_ATOMS: atom_id res chain seq x y z
N MET A 1 -0.91 -16.81 -10.57
CA MET A 1 -1.69 -16.35 -9.39
C MET A 1 -1.42 -14.87 -9.22
N LYS A 2 -2.42 -14.07 -8.84
CA LYS A 2 -2.29 -12.62 -8.69
C LYS A 2 -1.54 -12.31 -7.39
N ASN A 3 -0.53 -11.44 -7.42
CA ASN A 3 0.10 -10.94 -6.19
C ASN A 3 -0.57 -9.66 -5.73
N PHE A 4 -0.42 -9.37 -4.44
CA PHE A 4 -1.02 -8.21 -3.79
C PHE A 4 0.07 -7.44 -3.06
N TRP A 5 0.04 -6.12 -3.22
CA TRP A 5 1.09 -5.25 -2.73
C TRP A 5 0.50 -4.06 -1.98
N LEU A 6 1.32 -3.46 -1.13
CA LEU A 6 1.07 -2.17 -0.52
C LEU A 6 2.31 -1.29 -0.71
N VAL A 7 2.10 -0.09 -1.23
CA VAL A 7 3.16 0.92 -1.42
C VAL A 7 2.87 2.14 -0.57
N LYS A 8 3.90 2.72 0.06
CA LYS A 8 3.79 3.94 0.87
C LYS A 8 4.33 5.14 0.10
N GLN A 9 3.65 6.27 0.21
CA GLN A 9 4.17 7.55 -0.25
C GLN A 9 3.67 8.70 0.62
N GLU A 10 4.52 9.69 0.88
CA GLU A 10 4.11 10.92 1.56
C GLU A 10 3.27 11.77 0.61
N PRO A 11 2.07 12.25 1.02
CA PRO A 11 1.19 13.03 0.16
C PRO A 11 1.79 14.38 -0.24
N SER A 12 2.73 14.92 0.54
CA SER A 12 3.48 16.15 0.19
C SER A 12 4.43 15.96 -0.98
N ASP A 13 4.91 14.74 -1.22
CA ASP A 13 5.85 14.43 -2.29
C ASP A 13 5.12 13.97 -3.55
N TYR A 14 4.12 13.10 -3.39
CA TYR A 14 3.28 12.64 -4.49
C TYR A 14 1.96 12.06 -3.95
N SER A 15 0.86 12.79 -4.19
CA SER A 15 -0.44 12.45 -3.64
C SER A 15 -1.21 11.45 -4.51
N TRP A 16 -2.33 10.96 -3.98
CA TRP A 16 -3.26 10.15 -4.79
C TRP A 16 -3.90 10.98 -5.90
N ALA A 17 -4.18 12.27 -5.66
CA ALA A 17 -4.76 13.15 -6.66
C ALA A 17 -3.81 13.33 -7.85
N ASP A 18 -2.50 13.49 -7.58
CA ASP A 18 -1.47 13.57 -8.62
C ASP A 18 -1.41 12.28 -9.43
N PHE A 19 -1.43 11.11 -8.76
CA PHE A 19 -1.47 9.82 -9.44
C PHE A 19 -2.68 9.65 -10.37
N VAL A 20 -3.86 10.07 -9.93
CA VAL A 20 -5.08 10.02 -10.75
C VAL A 20 -4.98 10.97 -11.94
N ALA A 21 -4.45 12.17 -11.76
CA ALA A 21 -4.27 13.14 -12.83
C ALA A 21 -3.25 12.66 -13.88
N ASP A 22 -2.14 12.07 -13.45
CA ASP A 22 -1.09 11.54 -14.32
C ASP A 22 -1.50 10.23 -15.02
N GLY A 23 -2.44 9.48 -14.43
CA GLY A 23 -2.94 8.19 -14.91
C GLY A 23 -1.94 7.03 -14.78
N SER A 24 -0.63 7.31 -14.76
CA SER A 24 0.43 6.34 -14.48
C SER A 24 1.68 7.05 -13.98
N THR A 25 2.51 6.33 -13.21
CA THR A 25 3.80 6.87 -12.74
C THR A 25 4.86 5.79 -12.62
N SER A 26 6.12 6.21 -12.60
CA SER A 26 7.26 5.33 -12.32
C SER A 26 7.58 5.34 -10.82
N TRP A 27 7.59 4.16 -10.20
CA TRP A 27 7.92 4.03 -8.78
C TRP A 27 9.44 4.09 -8.55
N THR A 28 9.98 5.29 -8.49
CA THR A 28 11.42 5.57 -8.35
C THR A 28 11.80 5.91 -6.90
N GLY A 29 13.08 6.24 -6.64
CA GLY A 29 13.52 6.73 -5.33
C GLY A 29 13.65 5.67 -4.22
N VAL A 30 13.37 4.39 -4.49
CA VAL A 30 13.44 3.32 -3.49
C VAL A 30 14.89 2.97 -3.12
N ARG A 31 15.33 3.43 -1.93
CA ARG A 31 16.67 3.18 -1.38
C ARG A 31 16.76 1.94 -0.49
N ASN A 32 15.64 1.44 0.02
CA ASN A 32 15.61 0.23 0.85
C ASN A 32 15.75 -1.03 -0.04
N PHE A 33 16.75 -1.87 0.23
CA PHE A 33 17.03 -3.06 -0.57
C PHE A 33 15.87 -4.06 -0.61
N ALA A 34 15.16 -4.26 0.50
CA ALA A 34 14.01 -5.17 0.55
C ALA A 34 12.84 -4.61 -0.26
N ALA A 35 12.54 -3.30 -0.15
CA ALA A 35 11.53 -2.65 -0.97
C ALA A 35 11.87 -2.73 -2.47
N ARG A 36 13.13 -2.50 -2.85
CA ARG A 36 13.61 -2.66 -4.23
C ARG A 36 13.43 -4.09 -4.73
N ASN A 37 13.74 -5.08 -3.89
CA ASN A 37 13.57 -6.49 -4.25
C ASN A 37 12.08 -6.86 -4.37
N ASN A 38 11.20 -6.25 -3.58
CA ASN A 38 9.75 -6.40 -3.73
C ASN A 38 9.25 -5.80 -5.04
N LEU A 39 9.68 -4.58 -5.41
CA LEU A 39 9.37 -3.99 -6.73
C LEU A 39 9.78 -4.91 -7.89
N ARG A 40 10.96 -5.52 -7.81
CA ARG A 40 11.45 -6.47 -8.83
C ARG A 40 10.59 -7.73 -8.96
N ARG A 41 9.80 -8.07 -7.95
CA ARG A 41 8.89 -9.23 -7.95
C ARG A 41 7.50 -8.86 -8.44
N MET A 42 7.16 -7.57 -8.50
CA MET A 42 5.88 -7.11 -9.03
C MET A 42 5.80 -7.40 -10.52
N SER A 43 4.61 -7.77 -10.97
CA SER A 43 4.30 -8.03 -12.39
C SER A 43 3.06 -7.27 -12.83
N LYS A 44 2.95 -7.02 -14.14
CA LYS A 44 1.71 -6.45 -14.71
C LYS A 44 0.52 -7.33 -14.34
N GLY A 45 -0.54 -6.71 -13.86
CA GLY A 45 -1.75 -7.40 -13.38
C GLY A 45 -1.76 -7.70 -11.89
N ASP A 46 -0.69 -7.43 -11.13
CA ASP A 46 -0.74 -7.44 -9.67
C ASP A 46 -1.57 -6.25 -9.14
N ASP A 47 -2.24 -6.44 -8.01
CA ASP A 47 -3.00 -5.37 -7.35
C ASP A 47 -2.16 -4.66 -6.28
N VAL A 48 -2.38 -3.36 -6.13
CA VAL A 48 -1.62 -2.50 -5.24
C VAL A 48 -2.56 -1.65 -4.39
N LEU A 49 -2.30 -1.57 -3.08
CA LEU A 49 -2.84 -0.54 -2.21
C LEU A 49 -1.82 0.61 -2.11
N PHE A 50 -2.24 1.84 -2.34
CA PHE A 50 -1.43 3.03 -2.11
C PHE A 50 -1.68 3.51 -0.67
N TYR A 51 -0.64 3.82 0.08
CA TYR A 51 -0.73 4.24 1.48
C TYR A 51 -0.09 5.61 1.63
N HIS A 52 -0.84 6.58 2.13
CA HIS A 52 -0.28 7.85 2.55
C HIS A 52 0.41 7.71 3.90
N SER A 53 1.75 7.73 3.89
CA SER A 53 2.53 7.89 5.11
C SER A 53 2.42 9.34 5.63
N GLY A 54 2.69 9.56 6.92
CA GLY A 54 2.43 10.84 7.58
C GLY A 54 1.01 10.99 8.15
N GLU A 55 -0.03 10.91 7.30
CA GLU A 55 -1.43 11.06 7.73
C GLU A 55 -2.16 9.73 8.03
N GLY A 56 -1.57 8.62 7.61
CA GLY A 56 -2.03 7.28 7.99
C GLY A 56 -3.23 6.75 7.21
N ASN A 57 -3.53 7.30 6.04
CA ASN A 57 -4.69 6.93 5.21
C ASN A 57 -4.30 5.98 4.07
N LEU A 58 -5.09 4.92 3.85
CA LEU A 58 -4.99 4.05 2.66
C LEU A 58 -5.89 4.54 1.52
N VAL A 59 -5.34 4.53 0.30
CA VAL A 59 -6.05 4.78 -0.96
C VAL A 59 -5.66 3.69 -1.99
N PRO A 60 -6.54 2.86 -2.54
CA PRO A 60 -6.18 1.83 -3.52
C PRO A 60 -6.15 2.38 -4.94
N VAL A 61 -5.68 1.53 -5.86
CA VAL A 61 -5.78 1.67 -7.33
C VAL A 61 -7.19 2.07 -7.82
N LYS A 62 -8.24 1.83 -7.03
CA LYS A 62 -9.55 2.49 -7.13
C LYS A 62 -9.84 3.17 -5.80
N PRO A 63 -10.37 4.40 -5.75
CA PRO A 63 -10.66 5.08 -4.49
C PRO A 63 -11.56 4.21 -3.61
N LEU A 64 -11.15 3.98 -2.37
CA LEU A 64 -12.05 3.36 -1.39
C LEU A 64 -13.19 4.33 -1.09
N PRO A 65 -14.39 3.82 -0.79
CA PRO A 65 -15.46 4.67 -0.28
C PRO A 65 -15.05 5.34 1.05
N ARG A 66 -14.23 4.66 1.88
CA ARG A 66 -13.67 5.22 3.11
C ARG A 66 -12.18 4.88 3.28
N PRO A 67 -11.32 5.84 3.64
CA PRO A 67 -9.93 5.55 3.99
C PRO A 67 -9.83 4.59 5.18
N VAL A 68 -8.90 3.65 5.09
CA VAL A 68 -8.55 2.76 6.21
C VAL A 68 -7.29 3.29 6.89
N THR A 69 -7.42 3.65 8.16
CA THR A 69 -6.36 4.30 8.93
C THR A 69 -5.37 3.30 9.52
N LEU A 70 -4.14 3.73 9.79
CA LEU A 70 -3.14 2.90 10.48
C LEU A 70 -3.62 2.42 11.85
N THR A 71 -4.36 3.25 12.58
CA THR A 71 -4.93 2.90 13.89
C THR A 71 -5.93 1.75 13.75
N GLN A 72 -6.80 1.80 12.73
CA GLN A 72 -7.72 0.71 12.43
C GLN A 72 -6.96 -0.56 12.06
N ILE A 73 -5.92 -0.47 11.22
CA ILE A 73 -5.09 -1.63 10.83
C ILE A 73 -4.42 -2.28 12.05
N LYS A 74 -3.78 -1.48 12.90
CA LYS A 74 -3.10 -1.96 14.12
C LYS A 74 -4.06 -2.62 15.11
N GLY A 75 -5.34 -2.24 15.10
CA GLY A 75 -6.38 -2.83 15.94
C GLY A 75 -6.89 -4.19 15.48
N LYS A 76 -6.47 -4.70 14.31
CA LYS A 76 -6.97 -5.97 13.74
C LYS A 76 -5.94 -7.08 13.91
N ARG A 77 -6.35 -8.18 14.56
CA ARG A 77 -5.49 -9.33 14.81
C ARG A 77 -5.05 -10.00 13.52
N GLU A 78 -5.88 -9.93 12.49
CA GLU A 78 -5.68 -10.45 11.14
C GLU A 78 -4.55 -9.71 10.41
N LEU A 79 -4.28 -8.45 10.79
CA LEU A 79 -3.28 -7.60 10.15
C LEU A 79 -2.05 -7.38 11.04
N LYS A 80 -1.97 -7.98 12.23
CA LYS A 80 -0.89 -7.73 13.19
C LYS A 80 0.51 -8.03 12.64
N ASP A 81 0.58 -8.97 11.68
CA ASP A 81 1.85 -9.47 11.15
C ASP A 81 2.25 -8.88 9.79
N ILE A 82 1.41 -8.03 9.19
CA ILE A 82 1.77 -7.42 7.90
C ILE A 82 2.97 -6.50 8.04
N ALA A 83 3.74 -6.37 6.96
CA ALA A 83 4.93 -5.55 6.95
C ALA A 83 4.66 -4.06 7.26
N LEU A 84 3.46 -3.55 6.95
CA LEU A 84 3.06 -2.19 7.32
C LEU A 84 3.13 -1.95 8.83
N VAL A 85 2.74 -2.96 9.63
CA VAL A 85 2.73 -2.90 11.10
C VAL A 85 4.12 -3.20 11.67
N ARG A 86 4.80 -4.21 11.13
CA ARG A 86 6.07 -4.72 11.70
C ARG A 86 7.32 -3.98 11.20
N GLN A 87 7.28 -3.35 10.03
CA GLN A 87 8.43 -2.79 9.34
C GLN A 87 8.15 -1.36 8.88
N SER A 88 8.21 -0.40 9.81
CA SER A 88 7.87 1.01 9.58
C SER A 88 8.59 1.62 8.37
N ARG A 89 9.89 1.31 8.20
CA ARG A 89 10.77 1.82 7.13
C ARG A 89 10.66 1.10 5.79
N LEU A 90 9.90 0.01 5.70
CA LEU A 90 9.67 -0.66 4.42
C LEU A 90 8.55 0.07 3.69
N SER A 91 8.80 0.49 2.45
CA SER A 91 7.86 1.29 1.63
C SER A 91 7.12 0.50 0.56
N VAL A 92 7.64 -0.67 0.16
CA VAL A 92 6.99 -1.57 -0.80
C VAL A 92 6.90 -2.93 -0.14
N MET A 93 5.68 -3.43 0.05
CA MET A 93 5.37 -4.53 0.95
C MET A 93 4.46 -5.55 0.27
N PRO A 94 4.75 -6.85 0.39
CA PRO A 94 3.82 -7.89 -0.05
C PRO A 94 2.64 -7.99 0.92
N LEU A 95 1.50 -8.39 0.39
CA LEU A 95 0.32 -8.83 1.13
C LEU A 95 -0.12 -10.19 0.61
N SER A 96 -0.65 -11.03 1.50
CA SER A 96 -1.44 -12.18 1.08
C SER A 96 -2.79 -11.71 0.53
N GLY A 97 -3.42 -12.52 -0.31
CA GLY A 97 -4.77 -12.23 -0.81
C GLY A 97 -5.81 -12.09 0.31
N LYS A 98 -5.61 -12.78 1.45
CA LYS A 98 -6.49 -12.67 2.63
C LYS A 98 -6.36 -11.30 3.30
N GLU A 99 -5.14 -10.83 3.52
CA GLU A 99 -4.88 -9.51 4.12
C GLU A 99 -5.37 -8.38 3.22
N PHE A 100 -5.08 -8.47 1.92
CA PHE A 100 -5.54 -7.49 0.93
C PHE A 100 -7.07 -7.40 0.90
N ALA A 101 -7.76 -8.54 0.77
CA ALA A 101 -9.22 -8.57 0.79
C ALA A 101 -9.81 -8.08 2.12
N PHE A 102 -9.14 -8.36 3.25
CA PHE A 102 -9.57 -7.87 4.55
C PHE A 102 -9.49 -6.34 4.64
N ILE A 103 -8.38 -5.75 4.18
CA ILE A 103 -8.22 -4.29 4.14
C ILE A 103 -9.28 -3.64 3.23
N LEU A 104 -9.58 -4.23 2.08
CA LEU A 104 -10.66 -3.73 1.22
C LEU A 104 -12.03 -3.77 1.92
N ARG A 105 -12.37 -4.86 2.62
CA ARG A 105 -13.63 -4.94 3.38
C ARG A 105 -13.72 -3.95 4.53
N MET A 106 -12.59 -3.51 5.09
CA MET A 106 -12.59 -2.47 6.12
C MET A 106 -12.97 -1.10 5.56
N ALA A 107 -12.92 -0.94 4.24
CA ALA A 107 -13.08 0.32 3.55
C ALA A 107 -14.46 0.49 2.90
N ASP A 108 -15.22 -0.61 2.78
CA ASP A 108 -16.64 -0.64 2.40
C ASP A 108 -17.52 0.08 3.46
#